data_AF-A0A2K8PGB3-F1
#
_entry.id   AF-A0A2K8PGB3-F1
#
_cell.length_a   1.000
_cell.length_b   1.000
_cell.length_c   1.000
_cell.angle_alpha   90.00
_cell.angle_beta   90.00
_cell.angle_gamma   90.00
#
_symmetry.space_group_name_H-M   'P 1'
#
loop_
_entity.id
_entity.type
_entity.pdbx_description
1 polymer ?
#
loop_
_entity_poly.entity_id
_entity_poly.type
_entity_poly.pdbx_seq_one_letter_code
_entity_poly.pdbx_strand_id
1 'polypeptide(L)'
;METHPTTEPDPAPDEAEAAPRRRLPAPLAALGRAAGITALAIAIGYATHRWASTGMPLSPLPGSPWPYLTAWAVLTFPACLLLQWATAGVDYDGRWQLVVLPVYAGIRLSLAHHPDPALIYAYGAAALAAGTAGTALWRRRLRRVGS
;
A
#
# COMPACT_ATOMS: atom_id res chain seq x y z
N MET A 1 44.65 9.18 -54.78
CA MET A 1 44.88 8.01 -53.90
C MET A 1 43.75 8.04 -52.88
N GLU A 2 42.73 7.24 -53.16
CA GLU A 2 41.52 7.10 -52.34
C GLU A 2 41.77 6.15 -51.15
N THR A 3 40.89 6.30 -50.14
CA THR A 3 40.50 5.37 -49.05
C THR A 3 41.54 5.12 -47.93
N HIS A 4 41.22 5.03 -46.63
CA HIS A 4 39.99 4.83 -45.85
C HIS A 4 40.14 5.55 -44.47
N PRO A 5 39.06 6.09 -43.85
CA PRO A 5 39.00 6.26 -42.41
C PRO A 5 38.71 4.89 -41.74
N THR A 6 39.60 4.44 -40.88
CA THR A 6 39.36 3.27 -40.01
C THR A 6 38.36 3.68 -38.93
N THR A 7 37.09 3.38 -39.15
CA THR A 7 36.06 3.44 -38.11
C THR A 7 36.38 2.35 -37.09
N GLU A 8 36.92 2.74 -35.95
CA GLU A 8 36.98 1.90 -34.76
C GLU A 8 35.54 1.53 -34.37
N PRO A 9 35.20 0.23 -34.24
CA PRO A 9 33.84 -0.17 -33.88
C PRO A 9 33.58 0.26 -32.44
N ASP A 10 32.62 1.16 -32.28
CA ASP A 10 31.95 1.48 -31.02
C ASP A 10 31.55 0.16 -30.34
N PRO A 11 32.06 -0.18 -29.14
CA PRO A 11 31.57 -1.35 -28.42
C PRO A 11 30.10 -1.08 -28.11
N ALA A 12 29.23 -1.83 -28.79
CA ALA A 12 27.78 -1.78 -28.59
C ALA A 12 27.51 -1.71 -27.08
N PRO A 13 26.72 -0.72 -26.60
CA PRO A 13 26.36 -0.70 -25.20
C PRO A 13 25.70 -2.03 -24.93
N ASP A 14 26.36 -2.78 -24.05
CA ASP A 14 26.00 -4.12 -23.66
C ASP A 14 24.48 -4.23 -23.62
N GLU A 15 24.00 -5.26 -24.30
CA GLU A 15 22.73 -5.93 -24.05
C GLU A 15 22.73 -6.53 -22.63
N ALA A 16 23.16 -5.74 -21.64
CA ALA A 16 22.97 -5.95 -20.23
C ALA A 16 21.47 -5.85 -19.95
N GLU A 17 20.81 -6.96 -20.24
CA GLU A 17 19.78 -7.47 -19.38
C GLU A 17 18.51 -6.61 -19.39
N ALA A 18 18.02 -6.31 -20.60
CA ALA A 18 16.59 -6.19 -20.83
C ALA A 18 15.93 -7.58 -20.67
N ALA A 19 16.08 -8.19 -19.49
CA ALA A 19 15.16 -9.23 -19.06
C ALA A 19 13.76 -8.69 -19.33
N PRO A 20 12.90 -9.41 -20.08
CA PRO A 20 11.56 -8.93 -20.36
C PRO A 20 10.89 -8.78 -19.00
N ARG A 21 10.81 -7.53 -18.51
CA ARG A 21 10.03 -7.18 -17.32
C ARG A 21 8.61 -7.54 -17.71
N ARG A 22 8.18 -8.76 -17.39
CA ARG A 22 6.83 -9.26 -17.62
C ARG A 22 5.92 -8.25 -16.95
N ARG A 23 5.39 -7.31 -17.75
CA ARG A 23 4.46 -6.30 -17.26
C ARG A 23 3.20 -7.06 -16.88
N LEU A 24 3.02 -7.28 -15.59
CA LEU A 24 1.80 -7.86 -15.06
C LEU A 24 0.61 -7.03 -15.57
N PRO A 25 -0.51 -7.68 -15.93
CA PRO A 25 -1.75 -6.98 -16.23
C PRO A 25 -2.06 -5.96 -15.13
N ALA A 26 -2.47 -4.74 -15.50
CA ALA A 26 -2.75 -3.64 -14.58
C ALA A 26 -3.56 -4.04 -13.31
N PRO A 27 -4.63 -4.87 -13.40
CA PRO A 27 -5.34 -5.31 -12.19
C PRO A 27 -4.50 -6.23 -11.30
N LEU A 28 -3.74 -7.16 -11.87
CA LEU A 28 -2.86 -8.05 -11.10
C LEU A 28 -1.71 -7.27 -10.44
N ALA A 29 -1.15 -6.27 -11.12
CA ALA A 29 -0.15 -5.38 -10.55
C ALA A 29 -0.72 -4.52 -9.40
N ALA A 30 -2.00 -4.12 -9.48
CA ALA A 30 -2.68 -3.38 -8.42
C ALA A 30 -2.97 -4.25 -7.19
N LEU A 31 -3.44 -5.48 -7.42
CA LEU A 31 -3.66 -6.49 -6.37
C LEU A 31 -2.35 -6.85 -5.67
N GLY A 32 -1.29 -7.14 -6.43
CA GLY A 32 0.02 -7.45 -5.90
C GLY A 32 0.60 -6.33 -5.03
N ARG A 33 0.45 -5.07 -5.45
CA ARG A 33 0.86 -3.90 -4.65
C ARG A 33 0.04 -3.76 -3.37
N ALA A 34 -1.28 -3.89 -3.46
CA ALA A 34 -2.16 -3.83 -2.28
C ALA A 34 -1.83 -4.94 -1.27
N ALA A 35 -1.61 -6.17 -1.76
CA ALA A 35 -1.21 -7.30 -0.95
C ALA A 35 0.16 -7.08 -0.29
N GLY A 36 1.15 -6.61 -1.06
CA GLY A 36 2.50 -6.33 -0.55
C GLY A 36 2.51 -5.27 0.55
N ILE A 37 1.76 -4.17 0.37
CA ILE A 37 1.66 -3.11 1.38
C ILE A 37 0.91 -3.60 2.62
N THR A 38 -0.17 -4.36 2.43
CA THR A 38 -0.90 -4.97 3.54
C THR A 38 0.02 -5.90 4.34
N ALA A 39 0.75 -6.79 3.67
CA ALA A 39 1.70 -7.69 4.31
C ALA A 39 2.80 -6.92 5.06
N LEU A 40 3.34 -5.85 4.48
CA LEU A 40 4.33 -4.99 5.12
C LEU A 40 3.77 -4.33 6.39
N ALA A 41 2.57 -3.76 6.33
CA ALA A 41 1.93 -3.12 7.49
C ALA A 41 1.70 -4.13 8.63
N ILE A 42 1.29 -5.35 8.32
CA ILE A 42 1.12 -6.43 9.30
C ILE A 42 2.45 -6.90 9.86
N ALA A 43 3.48 -7.06 9.03
CA ALA A 43 4.82 -7.42 9.48
C ALA A 43 5.39 -6.38 10.45
N ILE A 44 5.22 -5.09 10.14
CA ILE A 44 5.60 -3.99 11.03
C ILE A 44 4.77 -4.05 12.32
N GLY A 45 3.45 -4.25 12.22
CA GLY A 45 2.57 -4.39 13.39
C GLY A 45 3.02 -5.52 14.32
N TYR A 46 3.29 -6.70 13.77
CA TYR A 46 3.78 -7.86 14.52
C TYR A 46 5.16 -7.60 15.13
N ALA A 47 6.09 -7.03 14.38
CA ALA A 47 7.39 -6.58 14.86
C ALA A 47 7.27 -5.68 16.09
N THR A 48 6.38 -4.68 16.04
CA THR A 48 6.18 -3.76 17.18
C THR A 48 5.60 -4.46 18.40
N HIS A 49 4.71 -5.43 18.21
CA HIS A 49 4.23 -6.27 19.32
C HIS A 49 5.38 -7.08 19.93
N ARG A 50 6.20 -7.73 19.09
CA ARG A 50 7.30 -8.61 19.52
C ARG A 50 8.41 -7.88 20.26
N TRP A 51 8.69 -6.64 19.88
CA TRP A 51 9.74 -5.80 20.44
C TRP A 51 9.23 -4.70 21.37
N ALA A 52 7.97 -4.75 21.81
CA ALA A 52 7.44 -3.68 22.64
C ALA A 52 8.15 -3.53 23.99
N SER A 53 8.75 -4.61 24.51
CA SER A 53 9.54 -4.59 25.75
C SER A 53 10.82 -3.74 25.64
N THR A 54 11.21 -3.29 24.44
CA THR A 54 12.42 -2.46 24.23
C THR A 54 12.14 -0.96 24.37
N GLY A 55 11.07 -0.56 25.07
CA GLY A 55 10.79 0.85 25.38
C GLY A 55 10.02 1.62 24.30
N MET A 56 9.26 0.93 23.43
CA MET A 56 8.32 1.64 22.55
C MET A 56 7.19 2.29 23.37
N PRO A 57 6.63 3.44 22.95
CA PRO A 57 5.43 4.02 23.58
C PRO A 57 4.29 3.00 23.61
N LEU A 58 3.24 3.13 24.43
CA LEU A 58 2.06 2.24 24.34
C LEU A 58 2.41 0.74 24.31
N SER A 59 2.93 0.22 25.43
CA SER A 59 3.21 -1.21 25.57
C SER A 59 1.93 -2.03 25.32
N PRO A 60 1.99 -3.09 24.50
CA PRO A 60 0.88 -3.97 24.26
C PRO A 60 0.50 -4.67 25.55
N LEU A 61 -0.81 -4.85 25.76
CA LEU A 61 -1.30 -5.68 26.84
C LEU A 61 -0.95 -7.15 26.57
N PRO A 62 -0.78 -7.98 27.61
CA PRO A 62 -0.59 -9.40 27.42
C PRO A 62 -1.78 -10.01 26.67
N GLY A 63 -1.50 -10.81 25.63
CA GLY A 63 -2.52 -11.46 24.83
C GLY A 63 -2.09 -11.72 23.39
N SER A 64 -2.96 -12.39 22.64
CA SER A 64 -2.71 -12.70 21.22
C SER A 64 -2.89 -11.46 20.35
N PRO A 65 -1.91 -11.09 19.50
CA PRO A 65 -2.04 -9.95 18.59
C PRO A 65 -2.88 -10.26 17.34
N TRP A 66 -3.11 -11.55 17.05
CA TRP A 66 -3.68 -12.01 15.79
C TRP A 66 -5.08 -11.48 15.47
N PRO A 67 -6.02 -11.36 16.42
CA PRO A 67 -7.34 -10.78 16.13
C PRO A 67 -7.24 -9.37 15.54
N TYR A 68 -6.33 -8.55 16.09
CA TYR A 68 -6.11 -7.18 15.67
C TYR A 68 -5.36 -7.10 14.34
N LEU A 69 -4.29 -7.87 14.19
CA LEU A 69 -3.53 -7.93 12.93
C LEU A 69 -4.43 -8.40 11.78
N THR A 70 -5.29 -9.39 12.02
CA THR A 70 -6.23 -9.88 11.00
C THR A 70 -7.26 -8.82 10.63
N ALA A 71 -7.86 -8.15 11.62
CA ALA A 71 -8.83 -7.10 11.37
C ALA A 71 -8.24 -5.96 10.53
N TRP A 72 -7.05 -5.48 10.90
CA TRP A 72 -6.35 -4.46 10.13
C TRP A 72 -5.90 -4.95 8.75
N ALA A 73 -5.52 -6.21 8.58
CA ALA A 73 -5.17 -6.75 7.26
C ALA A 73 -6.37 -6.71 6.30
N VAL A 74 -7.53 -7.19 6.77
CA VAL A 74 -8.79 -7.23 6.00
C VAL A 74 -9.25 -5.83 5.59
N LEU A 75 -8.99 -4.81 6.41
CA LEU A 75 -9.36 -3.42 6.11
C LEU A 75 -8.32 -2.69 5.24
N THR A 76 -7.03 -2.99 5.45
CA THR A 76 -5.93 -2.34 4.73
C THR A 76 -5.92 -2.70 3.25
N PHE A 77 -6.22 -3.95 2.93
CA PHE A 77 -6.26 -4.41 1.54
C PHE A 77 -7.26 -3.64 0.66
N PRO A 78 -8.57 -3.55 1.01
CA PRO A 78 -9.52 -2.74 0.26
C PRO A 78 -9.22 -1.25 0.34
N ALA A 79 -8.65 -0.74 1.44
CA ALA A 79 -8.20 0.65 1.52
C ALA A 79 -7.10 0.96 0.47
N CYS A 80 -6.13 0.05 0.31
CA CYS A 80 -5.10 0.15 -0.72
C CYS A 80 -5.68 0.13 -2.14
N LEU A 81 -6.66 -0.75 -2.39
CA LEU A 81 -7.36 -0.80 -3.68
C LEU A 81 -8.16 0.48 -3.95
N LEU A 82 -8.87 0.98 -2.94
CA LEU A 82 -9.62 2.23 -3.03
C LEU A 82 -8.70 3.41 -3.32
N LEU A 83 -7.55 3.51 -2.63
CA LEU A 83 -6.57 4.57 -2.86
C LEU A 83 -5.96 4.50 -4.26
N GLN A 84 -5.62 3.29 -4.74
CA GLN A 84 -5.14 3.10 -6.11
C GLN A 84 -6.19 3.51 -7.13
N TRP A 85 -7.46 3.15 -6.91
CA TRP A 85 -8.55 3.58 -7.76
C TRP A 85 -8.73 5.10 -7.74
N ALA A 86 -8.71 5.71 -6.55
CA ALA A 86 -8.85 7.15 -6.36
C ALA A 86 -7.75 7.94 -7.09
N THR A 87 -6.51 7.47 -7.00
CA THR A 87 -5.33 8.13 -7.58
C THR A 87 -4.99 7.64 -8.98
N ALA A 88 -5.84 6.82 -9.61
CA ALA A 88 -5.60 6.34 -10.96
C ALA A 88 -5.60 7.52 -11.96
N GLY A 89 -4.43 7.80 -12.55
CA GLY A 89 -4.22 8.93 -13.46
C GLY A 89 -3.79 10.23 -12.78
N VAL A 90 -3.48 10.21 -11.48
CA VAL A 90 -2.89 11.33 -10.74
C VAL A 90 -1.53 10.90 -10.22
N ASP A 91 -0.49 11.66 -10.55
CA ASP A 91 0.82 11.47 -9.94
C ASP A 91 0.79 12.11 -8.55
N TYR A 92 0.75 11.27 -7.53
CA TYR A 92 0.71 11.69 -6.14
C TYR A 92 1.76 10.90 -5.35
N ASP A 93 2.90 11.56 -5.15
CA ASP A 93 3.97 11.07 -4.30
C ASP A 93 3.48 10.97 -2.86
N GLY A 94 3.79 9.85 -2.22
CA GLY A 94 3.44 9.62 -0.83
C GLY A 94 2.00 9.14 -0.58
N ARG A 95 1.25 8.71 -1.61
CA ARG A 95 -0.11 8.17 -1.44
C ARG A 95 -0.19 7.06 -0.39
N TRP A 96 0.83 6.21 -0.31
CA TRP A 96 0.81 5.04 0.56
C TRP A 96 0.89 5.39 2.04
N GLN A 97 1.46 6.54 2.39
CA GLN A 97 1.49 7.07 3.74
C GLN A 97 0.06 7.30 4.27
N LEU A 98 -0.89 7.64 3.39
CA LEU A 98 -2.31 7.80 3.76
C LEU A 98 -2.96 6.49 4.24
N VAL A 99 -2.37 5.33 3.94
CA VAL A 99 -2.86 4.03 4.41
C VAL A 99 -1.95 3.48 5.50
N VAL A 100 -0.63 3.50 5.29
CA VAL A 100 0.33 2.87 6.21
C VAL A 100 0.31 3.55 7.58
N LEU A 101 0.23 4.89 7.66
CA LEU A 101 0.25 5.61 8.94
C LEU A 101 -1.01 5.31 9.78
N PRO A 102 -2.25 5.45 9.27
CA PRO A 102 -3.45 5.11 10.04
C PRO A 102 -3.50 3.64 10.45
N VAL A 103 -3.08 2.73 9.57
CA VAL A 103 -3.07 1.29 9.87
C VAL A 103 -2.08 0.98 10.98
N TYR A 104 -0.86 1.54 10.90
CA TYR A 104 0.13 1.38 11.95
C TYR A 104 -0.38 1.92 13.29
N ALA A 105 -0.90 3.15 13.31
CA ALA A 105 -1.47 3.76 14.52
C ALA A 105 -2.63 2.91 15.08
N GLY A 106 -3.51 2.44 14.20
CA GLY A 106 -4.64 1.60 14.53
C GLY A 106 -4.24 0.27 15.17
N ILE A 107 -3.25 -0.43 14.59
CA ILE A 107 -2.69 -1.66 15.16
C ILE A 107 -2.13 -1.38 16.56
N ARG A 108 -1.37 -0.29 16.72
CA ARG A 108 -0.74 0.06 18.00
C ARG A 108 -1.76 0.36 19.09
N LEU A 109 -2.79 1.15 18.79
CA LEU A 109 -3.90 1.41 19.70
C LEU A 109 -4.67 0.13 20.03
N SER A 110 -4.89 -0.74 19.03
CA SER A 110 -5.60 -2.01 19.23
C SER A 110 -4.84 -2.94 20.18
N LEU A 111 -3.52 -3.03 20.03
CA LEU A 111 -2.66 -3.83 20.90
C LEU A 111 -2.50 -3.24 22.31
N ALA A 112 -2.60 -1.91 22.46
CA ALA A 112 -2.50 -1.25 23.76
C ALA A 112 -3.81 -1.27 24.56
N HIS A 113 -4.96 -1.33 23.90
CA HIS A 113 -6.27 -1.18 24.54
C HIS A 113 -7.21 -2.37 24.39
N HIS A 114 -6.86 -3.34 23.54
CA HIS A 114 -7.64 -4.55 23.29
C HIS A 114 -9.15 -4.29 23.07
N PRO A 115 -9.52 -3.41 22.12
CA PRO A 115 -10.94 -3.20 21.80
C PRO A 115 -11.56 -4.50 21.28
N ASP A 116 -12.89 -4.58 21.26
CA ASP A 116 -13.58 -5.68 20.60
C ASP A 116 -13.25 -5.68 19.09
N PRO A 117 -12.68 -6.76 18.52
CA PRO A 117 -12.40 -6.84 17.09
C PRO A 117 -13.63 -6.58 16.21
N ALA A 118 -14.84 -6.92 16.67
CA ALA A 118 -16.07 -6.65 15.94
C ALA A 118 -16.28 -5.14 15.68
N LEU A 119 -15.92 -4.29 16.65
CA LEU A 119 -15.98 -2.83 16.50
C LEU A 119 -14.97 -2.33 15.47
N ILE A 120 -13.76 -2.90 15.43
CA ILE A 120 -12.76 -2.55 14.41
C ILE A 120 -13.30 -2.83 13.02
N TYR A 121 -13.90 -4.01 12.79
CA TYR A 121 -14.52 -4.33 11.51
C TYR A 121 -15.68 -3.40 11.17
N ALA A 122 -16.56 -3.10 12.12
CA ALA A 122 -17.71 -2.24 11.89
C ALA A 122 -17.29 -0.80 11.49
N TYR A 123 -16.41 -0.18 12.28
CA TYR A 123 -15.91 1.17 11.98
C TYR A 123 -15.05 1.20 10.72
N GLY A 124 -14.21 0.19 10.52
CA GLY A 124 -13.39 0.06 9.32
C GLY A 124 -14.23 -0.08 8.05
N ALA A 125 -15.26 -0.92 8.08
CA ALA A 125 -16.19 -1.09 6.96
C ALA A 125 -16.97 0.21 6.69
N ALA A 126 -17.45 0.89 7.72
CA ALA A 126 -18.14 2.18 7.58
C ALA A 126 -17.22 3.25 6.96
N ALA A 127 -15.96 3.34 7.41
CA ALA A 127 -14.97 4.26 6.87
C ALA A 127 -14.66 3.95 5.38
N LEU A 128 -14.50 2.67 5.03
CA LEU A 128 -14.30 2.24 3.65
C LEU A 128 -15.51 2.58 2.76
N ALA A 129 -16.73 2.36 3.25
CA ALA A 129 -17.95 2.69 2.52
C ALA A 129 -18.04 4.21 2.27
N ALA A 130 -17.81 5.02 3.30
CA ALA A 130 -17.80 6.48 3.20
C ALA A 130 -16.71 6.98 2.24
N GLY A 131 -15.49 6.44 2.35
CA GLY A 131 -14.38 6.76 1.45
C GLY A 131 -14.67 6.38 0.00
N THR A 132 -15.30 5.23 -0.22
CA THR A 132 -15.73 4.77 -1.55
C THR A 132 -16.76 5.72 -2.15
N ALA A 133 -17.80 6.08 -1.39
CA ALA A 133 -18.84 7.01 -1.83
C ALA A 133 -18.26 8.41 -2.13
N GLY A 134 -17.42 8.94 -1.24
CA GLY A 134 -16.76 10.23 -1.42
C GLY A 134 -15.88 10.26 -2.67
N THR A 135 -15.06 9.22 -2.87
CA THR A 135 -14.21 9.10 -4.06
C THR A 135 -15.04 8.98 -5.34
N ALA A 136 -16.13 8.21 -5.32
CA ALA A 136 -17.03 8.08 -6.46
C ALA A 136 -17.67 9.42 -6.83
N LEU A 137 -18.15 10.19 -5.84
CA LEU A 137 -18.72 11.52 -6.04
C LEU A 137 -17.68 12.50 -6.60
N TRP A 138 -16.47 12.51 -6.04
CA TRP A 138 -15.38 13.36 -6.52
C TRP A 138 -15.01 13.05 -7.97
N ARG A 139 -14.82 11.77 -8.33
CA ARG A 139 -14.52 11.37 -9.70
C ARG A 139 -15.64 11.72 -10.68
N ARG A 140 -16.91 11.61 -10.26
CA ARG A 140 -18.06 12.06 -11.05
C ARG A 140 -18.02 13.56 -11.32
N ARG A 141 -17.63 14.37 -10.32
CA ARG A 141 -17.47 15.83 -10.49
C ARG A 141 -16.35 16.17 -11.47
N LEU A 142 -15.19 15.52 -11.36
CA LEU A 142 -14.07 15.75 -12.30
C LEU A 142 -14.46 15.50 -13.76
N ARG A 143 -15.21 14.43 -14.02
CA ARG A 143 -15.68 14.11 -15.39
C ARG A 143 -16.65 15.14 -15.96
N ARG A 144 -17.44 15.82 -15.12
CA ARG A 144 -18.41 16.84 -15.55
C ARG A 144 -17.78 18.21 -15.82
N VAL A 145 -16.61 18.49 -15.24
CA VAL A 145 -15.88 19.75 -15.47
C VAL A 145 -15.01 19.68 -16.73
N GLY A 146 -14.58 18.48 -17.12
CA GLY A 146 -13.81 18.25 -18.35
C GLY A 146 -14.63 17.99 -19.61
N SER A 147 -15.96 18.11 -19.54
CA SER A 147 -16.91 17.96 -20.67
C SER A 147 -17.58 19.29 -20.98
#